data_AF-A0A2N3W7S7-F1
#
_entry.id   AF-A0A2N3W7S7-F1
#
_cell.length_a   1.000
_cell.length_b   1.000
_cell.length_c   1.000
_cell.angle_alpha   90.00
_cell.angle_beta   90.00
_cell.angle_gamma   90.00
#
_symmetry.space_group_name_H-M   'P 1'
#
loop_
_entity.id
_entity.type
_entity.pdbx_description
1 polymer ?
#
loop_
_entity_poly.entity_id
_entity_poly.type
_entity_poly.pdbx_seq_one_letter_code
_entity_poly.pdbx_strand_id
1 'polypeptide(L)'
;MKIHEITTFFHVAGVAIGLGAAVVSDYLFVRFAKDGVLDRGELRALRFVSLLVVVGLALIVPTGLLFAVASPAQWHDGKFWAIMTVTAFICVNGAVIHRKVIPVFEAHADRPLADEDVEGSAALILTTGAVSTVSWWTAALLGVWVSADFRYPYMYFSPCTRCCCSVASSPPG
;
A
#
# COMPACT_ATOMS: atom_id res chain seq x y z
N MET A 1 8.75 -28.41 5.93
CA MET A 1 8.68 -27.06 5.33
C MET A 1 9.32 -26.09 6.32
N LYS A 2 10.34 -25.33 5.89
CA LYS A 2 11.03 -24.38 6.77
C LYS A 2 10.16 -23.15 7.00
N ILE A 3 10.19 -22.54 8.19
CA ILE A 3 9.37 -21.35 8.53
C ILE A 3 9.47 -20.26 7.45
N HIS A 4 10.67 -20.01 6.94
CA HIS A 4 10.93 -19.06 5.86
C HIS A 4 10.11 -19.33 4.57
N GLU A 5 9.97 -20.60 4.16
CA GLU A 5 9.21 -20.99 2.97
C GLU A 5 7.72 -20.70 3.16
N ILE A 6 7.19 -21.00 4.35
CA ILE A 6 5.79 -20.77 4.72
C ILE A 6 5.49 -19.27 4.69
N THR A 7 6.35 -18.46 5.34
CA THR A 7 6.19 -17.00 5.38
C THR A 7 6.25 -16.40 3.98
N THR A 8 7.19 -16.87 3.14
CA THR A 8 7.31 -16.41 1.75
C THR A 8 6.06 -16.73 0.94
N PHE A 9 5.55 -17.96 1.05
CA PHE A 9 4.34 -18.38 0.36
C PHE A 9 3.14 -17.48 0.72
N PHE A 10 2.88 -17.28 2.02
CA PHE A 10 1.76 -16.44 2.45
C PHE A 10 1.96 -14.97 2.11
N HIS A 11 3.19 -14.46 2.16
CA HIS A 11 3.48 -13.08 1.78
C HIS A 11 3.18 -12.85 0.30
N VAL A 12 3.69 -13.71 -0.58
CA VAL A 12 3.47 -13.63 -2.04
C VAL A 12 2.00 -13.83 -2.38
N ALA A 13 1.32 -14.78 -1.74
CA ALA A 13 -0.12 -14.96 -1.90
C ALA A 13 -0.90 -13.70 -1.47
N GLY A 14 -0.52 -13.10 -0.35
CA GLY A 14 -1.08 -11.84 0.13
C GLY A 14 -0.90 -10.69 -0.87
N VAL A 15 0.31 -10.55 -1.44
CA VAL A 15 0.59 -9.56 -2.49
C VAL A 15 -0.28 -9.79 -3.72
N ALA A 16 -0.37 -11.04 -4.21
CA ALA A 16 -1.17 -11.37 -5.40
C ALA A 16 -2.67 -11.07 -5.19
N ILE A 17 -3.22 -11.47 -4.04
CA ILE A 17 -4.63 -11.22 -3.68
C ILE A 17 -4.86 -9.73 -3.50
N GLY A 18 -4.02 -9.06 -2.72
CA GLY A 18 -4.16 -7.64 -2.38
C GLY A 18 -4.06 -6.73 -3.60
N LEU A 19 -3.01 -6.90 -4.40
CA LEU A 19 -2.80 -6.11 -5.62
C LEU A 19 -3.89 -6.39 -6.65
N GLY A 20 -4.21 -7.67 -6.90
CA GLY A 20 -5.25 -8.04 -7.86
C GLY A 20 -6.61 -7.46 -7.47
N ALA A 21 -6.99 -7.58 -6.20
CA ALA A 21 -8.23 -7.01 -5.70
C ALA A 21 -8.22 -5.47 -5.76
N ALA A 22 -7.11 -4.81 -5.42
CA ALA A 22 -7.00 -3.36 -5.50
C ALA A 22 -7.20 -2.86 -6.93
N VAL A 23 -6.55 -3.49 -7.92
CA VAL A 23 -6.72 -3.13 -9.33
C VAL A 23 -8.16 -3.33 -9.80
N VAL A 24 -8.82 -4.44 -9.42
CA VAL A 24 -10.23 -4.66 -9.77
C VAL A 24 -11.14 -3.63 -9.11
N SER A 25 -10.90 -3.28 -7.83
CA SER A 25 -11.65 -2.24 -7.13
C SER A 25 -11.49 -0.89 -7.82
N ASP A 26 -10.26 -0.50 -8.15
CA ASP A 26 -9.98 0.77 -8.83
C ASP A 26 -10.63 0.82 -10.23
N TYR A 27 -10.66 -0.32 -10.95
CA TYR A 27 -11.38 -0.42 -12.23
C TYR A 27 -12.90 -0.21 -12.06
N LEU A 28 -13.52 -0.86 -11.06
CA LEU A 28 -14.93 -0.66 -10.73
C LEU A 28 -15.20 0.81 -10.39
N PHE A 29 -14.27 1.46 -9.67
CA PHE A 29 -14.30 2.90 -9.39
C PHE A 29 -14.39 3.76 -10.64
N VAL A 30 -13.48 3.56 -11.58
CA VAL A 30 -13.48 4.32 -12.84
C VAL A 30 -14.73 4.03 -13.66
N ARG A 31 -15.23 2.80 -13.64
CA ARG A 31 -16.45 2.42 -14.35
C ARG A 31 -17.67 3.16 -13.83
N PHE A 32 -17.97 3.08 -12.53
CA PHE A 32 -19.14 3.77 -12.00
C PHE A 32 -19.01 5.29 -12.10
N ALA A 33 -17.79 5.84 -12.02
CA ALA A 33 -17.56 7.27 -12.18
C ALA A 33 -17.90 7.75 -13.60
N LYS A 34 -17.78 6.88 -14.61
CA LYS A 34 -18.22 7.15 -15.99
C LYS A 34 -19.72 6.95 -16.19
N ASP A 35 -20.26 5.88 -15.61
CA ASP A 35 -21.68 5.53 -15.76
C ASP A 35 -22.58 6.46 -14.92
N GLY A 36 -22.03 7.15 -13.92
CA GLY A 36 -22.73 8.18 -13.15
C GLY A 36 -23.76 7.62 -12.17
N VAL A 37 -23.88 6.30 -12.05
CA VAL A 37 -24.80 5.57 -11.17
C VAL A 37 -24.07 4.34 -10.65
N LEU A 38 -24.24 4.05 -9.35
CA LEU A 38 -23.71 2.82 -8.74
C LEU A 38 -24.87 1.90 -8.37
N ASP A 39 -24.98 0.75 -9.04
CA ASP A 39 -26.04 -0.21 -8.76
C ASP A 39 -25.72 -1.11 -7.54
N ARG A 40 -26.74 -1.76 -6.95
CA ARG A 40 -26.53 -2.68 -5.81
C ARG A 40 -25.69 -3.92 -6.10
N GLY A 41 -25.64 -4.37 -7.35
CA GLY A 41 -24.77 -5.46 -7.81
C GLY A 41 -23.31 -5.04 -7.81
N GLU A 42 -23.00 -3.89 -8.39
CA GLU A 42 -21.69 -3.25 -8.43
C GLU A 42 -21.20 -2.90 -7.03
N LEU A 43 -22.07 -2.36 -6.17
CA LEU A 43 -21.75 -2.13 -4.76
C LEU A 43 -21.40 -3.42 -4.01
N ARG A 44 -22.11 -4.52 -4.29
CA ARG A 44 -21.77 -5.85 -3.73
C ARG A 44 -20.44 -6.35 -4.24
N ALA A 45 -20.17 -6.21 -5.53
CA ALA A 45 -18.89 -6.57 -6.12
C ALA A 45 -17.75 -5.75 -5.49
N LEU A 46 -17.95 -4.43 -5.35
CA LEU A 46 -16.98 -3.53 -4.73
C LEU A 46 -16.69 -3.93 -3.28
N ARG A 47 -17.72 -4.22 -2.47
CA ARG A 47 -17.53 -4.72 -1.09
C ARG A 47 -16.77 -6.04 -1.05
N PHE A 48 -17.11 -6.98 -1.92
CA PHE A 48 -16.43 -8.27 -1.98
C PHE A 48 -14.95 -8.11 -2.34
N VAL A 49 -14.64 -7.31 -3.36
CA VAL A 49 -13.26 -7.04 -3.77
C VAL A 49 -12.52 -6.26 -2.69
N SER A 50 -13.16 -5.30 -2.02
CA SER A 50 -12.57 -4.57 -0.88
C SER A 50 -12.21 -5.50 0.28
N LEU A 51 -13.05 -6.50 0.57
CA LEU A 51 -12.74 -7.55 1.54
C LEU A 51 -11.49 -8.35 1.13
N LEU A 52 -11.33 -8.68 -0.16
CA LEU A 52 -10.12 -9.35 -0.64
C LEU A 52 -8.86 -8.49 -0.45
N VAL A 53 -8.95 -7.17 -0.61
CA VAL A 53 -7.84 -6.25 -0.30
C VAL A 53 -7.47 -6.35 1.19
N VAL A 54 -8.45 -6.36 2.09
CA VAL A 54 -8.23 -6.52 3.53
C VAL A 54 -7.59 -7.87 3.85
N VAL A 55 -8.05 -8.96 3.24
CA VAL A 55 -7.45 -10.29 3.38
C VAL A 55 -6.00 -10.30 2.89
N GLY A 56 -5.73 -9.68 1.74
CA GLY A 56 -4.37 -9.51 1.22
C GLY A 56 -3.46 -8.78 2.21
N LEU A 57 -3.91 -7.64 2.75
CA LEU A 57 -3.16 -6.89 3.77
C LEU A 57 -2.94 -7.69 5.06
N ALA A 58 -3.95 -8.44 5.49
CA ALA A 58 -3.86 -9.32 6.66
C ALA A 58 -2.82 -10.45 6.48
N LEU A 59 -2.45 -10.78 5.24
CA LEU A 59 -1.34 -11.69 4.94
C LEU A 59 -0.01 -10.94 4.82
N ILE A 60 0.04 -9.85 4.04
CA ILE A 60 1.26 -9.08 3.74
C ILE A 60 1.89 -8.50 5.01
N VAL A 61 1.10 -7.83 5.85
CA VAL A 61 1.60 -7.09 7.01
C VAL A 61 2.29 -8.00 8.03
N PRO A 62 1.65 -9.06 8.57
CA PRO A 62 2.31 -9.90 9.57
C PRO A 62 3.48 -10.69 8.99
N THR A 63 3.40 -11.16 7.74
CA THR A 63 4.51 -11.89 7.12
C THR A 63 5.70 -10.96 6.80
N GLY A 64 5.44 -9.72 6.37
CA GLY A 64 6.47 -8.70 6.18
C GLY A 64 7.15 -8.31 7.49
N LEU A 65 6.38 -8.15 8.57
CA LEU A 65 6.92 -7.91 9.91
C LEU A 65 7.77 -9.10 10.40
N LEU A 66 7.34 -10.33 10.11
CA LEU A 66 8.11 -11.52 10.47
C LEU A 66 9.46 -11.55 9.75
N PHE A 67 9.52 -11.17 8.46
CA PHE A 67 10.78 -11.01 7.74
C PHE A 67 11.68 -9.94 8.38
N ALA A 68 11.10 -8.80 8.77
CA ALA A 68 11.84 -7.70 9.40
C ALA A 68 12.47 -8.12 10.73
N VAL A 69 11.77 -8.91 11.55
CA VAL A 69 12.27 -9.40 12.84
C VAL A 69 13.30 -10.52 12.65
N ALA A 70 13.12 -11.38 11.64
CA ALA A 70 14.06 -12.46 11.34
C ALA A 70 15.39 -11.98 10.76
N SER A 71 15.48 -10.73 10.29
CA SER A 71 16.71 -10.17 9.70
C SER A 71 16.89 -8.70 10.08
N PRO A 72 17.38 -8.40 11.30
CA PRO A 72 17.58 -7.04 11.80
C PRO A 72 18.48 -6.16 10.91
N ALA A 73 19.38 -6.78 10.13
CA ALA A 73 20.21 -6.07 9.16
C ALA A 73 19.38 -5.26 8.13
N GLN A 74 18.16 -5.72 7.81
CA GLN A 74 17.26 -5.02 6.88
C GLN A 74 16.80 -3.66 7.42
N TRP A 75 16.89 -3.41 8.72
CA TRP A 75 16.46 -2.13 9.29
C TRP A 75 17.38 -0.98 8.89
N HIS A 76 18.59 -1.27 8.42
CA HIS A 76 19.51 -0.29 7.87
C HIS A 76 19.36 -0.09 6.36
N ASP A 77 18.48 -0.86 5.71
CA ASP A 77 18.21 -0.73 4.28
C ASP A 77 17.12 0.32 4.04
N GLY A 78 17.44 1.34 3.23
CA GLY A 78 16.47 2.36 2.85
C GLY A 78 15.31 1.82 2.03
N LYS A 79 15.52 0.72 1.30
CA LYS A 79 14.46 0.03 0.56
C LYS A 79 13.42 -0.59 1.50
N PHE A 80 13.87 -1.17 2.61
CA PHE A 80 12.98 -1.74 3.63
C PHE A 80 12.02 -0.67 4.17
N TRP A 81 12.54 0.49 4.57
CA TRP A 81 11.72 1.59 5.07
C TRP A 81 10.78 2.15 4.01
N ALA A 82 11.21 2.25 2.75
CA ALA A 82 10.33 2.67 1.66
C ALA A 82 9.12 1.72 1.51
N ILE A 83 9.34 0.39 1.53
CA ILE A 83 8.26 -0.60 1.46
C ILE A 83 7.33 -0.48 2.66
N MET A 84 7.89 -0.32 3.87
CA MET A 84 7.09 -0.17 5.10
C MET A 84 6.24 1.09 5.09
N THR A 85 6.80 2.22 4.65
CA THR A 85 6.08 3.49 4.53
C THR A 85 4.95 3.39 3.51
N VAL A 86 5.20 2.86 2.31
CA VAL A 86 4.15 2.68 1.30
C VAL A 86 3.07 1.72 1.82
N THR A 87 3.44 0.64 2.48
CA THR A 87 2.49 -0.30 3.10
C THR A 87 1.63 0.39 4.16
N ALA A 88 2.21 1.26 4.99
CA ALA A 88 1.46 2.05 5.96
C ALA A 88 0.45 2.99 5.28
N PHE A 89 0.83 3.65 4.18
CA PHE A 89 -0.09 4.46 3.38
C PHE A 89 -1.24 3.64 2.81
N ILE A 90 -0.99 2.43 2.30
CA ILE A 90 -2.03 1.51 1.83
C ILE A 90 -3.02 1.19 2.96
N CYS A 91 -2.52 0.85 4.15
CA CYS A 91 -3.36 0.55 5.32
C CYS A 91 -4.24 1.73 5.73
N VAL A 92 -3.65 2.93 5.83
CA VAL A 92 -4.37 4.15 6.20
C VAL A 92 -5.43 4.50 5.15
N ASN A 93 -5.09 4.46 3.86
CA ASN A 93 -6.03 4.75 2.79
C ASN A 93 -7.18 3.72 2.76
N GLY A 94 -6.88 2.43 2.89
CA GLY A 94 -7.89 1.37 2.96
C GLY A 94 -8.86 1.57 4.12
N ALA A 95 -8.36 2.04 5.28
CA ALA A 95 -9.19 2.37 6.43
C ALA A 95 -10.08 3.60 6.20
N VAL A 96 -9.59 4.61 5.46
CA VAL A 96 -10.40 5.77 5.04
C VAL A 96 -11.52 5.33 4.09
N ILE A 97 -11.21 4.49 3.10
CA ILE A 97 -12.19 3.96 2.15
C ILE A 97 -13.32 3.22 2.89
N HIS A 98 -12.98 2.30 3.80
CA HIS A 98 -13.98 1.52 4.53
C HIS A 98 -14.85 2.35 5.46
N ARG A 99 -14.30 3.42 6.06
CA ARG A 99 -15.03 4.23 7.05
C ARG A 99 -15.79 5.41 6.46
N LYS A 100 -15.34 5.95 5.32
CA LYS A 100 -15.90 7.17 4.74
C LYS A 100 -16.49 6.95 3.36
N VAL A 101 -15.78 6.24 2.47
CA VAL A 101 -16.19 6.10 1.07
C VAL A 101 -17.27 5.05 0.89
N ILE A 102 -17.08 3.85 1.46
CA ILE A 102 -18.06 2.76 1.36
C ILE A 102 -19.44 3.17 1.95
N PRO A 103 -19.54 3.80 3.14
CA PRO A 103 -20.84 4.24 3.66
C PRO A 103 -21.55 5.26 2.77
N VAL A 104 -20.82 6.15 2.10
CA VAL A 104 -21.39 7.10 1.14
C VAL A 104 -22.02 6.37 -0.04
N PHE A 105 -21.34 5.35 -0.59
CA PHE A 105 -21.90 4.52 -1.66
C PHE A 105 -23.11 3.70 -1.22
N GLU A 106 -23.13 3.23 0.02
CA GLU A 106 -24.27 2.49 0.56
C GLU A 106 -25.51 3.37 0.73
N ALA A 107 -25.32 4.61 1.19
CA ALA A 107 -26.41 5.57 1.36
C ALA A 107 -27.02 6.03 0.02
N HIS A 108 -26.24 6.00 -1.08
CA HIS A 108 -26.63 6.51 -2.39
C HIS A 108 -26.72 5.44 -3.48
N ALA A 109 -26.79 4.16 -3.09
CA ALA A 109 -26.97 3.08 -4.05
C ALA A 109 -28.25 3.29 -4.89
N ASP A 110 -28.15 3.03 -6.19
CA ASP A 110 -29.21 3.23 -7.19
C ASP A 110 -29.63 4.69 -7.43
N ARG A 111 -28.86 5.68 -6.93
CA ARG A 111 -29.07 7.10 -7.22
C ARG A 111 -28.01 7.64 -8.19
N PRO A 112 -28.34 8.67 -9.00
CA PRO A 112 -27.32 9.38 -9.77
C PRO A 112 -26.26 9.99 -8.85
N LEU A 113 -24.99 9.87 -9.22
CA LEU A 113 -23.84 10.44 -8.50
C LEU A 113 -23.79 11.98 -8.59
N ALA A 114 -24.69 12.61 -9.35
CA ALA A 114 -24.92 14.05 -9.40
C ALA A 114 -25.82 14.57 -8.24
N ASP A 115 -26.12 13.72 -7.26
CA ASP A 115 -26.77 14.13 -6.01
C ASP A 115 -25.80 15.02 -5.19
N GLU A 116 -26.28 16.11 -4.59
CA GLU A 116 -25.43 17.13 -3.93
C GLU A 116 -24.51 16.53 -2.85
N ASP A 117 -24.98 15.48 -2.17
CA ASP A 117 -24.25 14.77 -1.12
C ASP A 117 -23.05 13.98 -1.65
N VAL A 118 -23.14 13.44 -2.87
CA VAL A 118 -22.06 12.71 -3.54
C VAL A 118 -21.06 13.68 -4.13
N GLU A 119 -21.53 14.81 -4.67
CA GLU A 119 -20.66 15.89 -5.19
C GLU A 119 -19.76 16.46 -4.08
N GLY A 120 -20.31 16.65 -2.87
CA GLY A 120 -19.54 17.07 -1.69
C GLY A 120 -18.45 16.07 -1.26
N SER A 121 -18.60 14.79 -1.61
CA SER A 121 -17.65 13.71 -1.29
C SER A 121 -16.77 13.30 -2.47
N ALA A 122 -16.98 13.87 -3.66
CA ALA A 122 -16.31 13.46 -4.90
C ALA A 122 -14.79 13.58 -4.81
N ALA A 123 -14.28 14.67 -4.22
CA ALA A 123 -12.85 14.86 -4.03
C ALA A 123 -12.23 13.76 -3.15
N LEU A 124 -12.91 13.33 -2.09
CA LEU A 124 -12.45 12.26 -1.21
C LEU A 124 -12.45 10.91 -1.95
N ILE A 125 -13.53 10.62 -2.68
CA ILE A 125 -13.69 9.42 -3.50
C ILE A 125 -12.56 9.31 -4.55
N LEU A 126 -12.32 10.38 -5.30
CA LEU A 126 -11.31 10.40 -6.35
C LEU A 126 -9.88 10.33 -5.81
N THR A 127 -9.59 11.07 -4.74
CA THR A 127 -8.25 11.07 -4.12
C THR A 127 -7.91 9.72 -3.49
N THR A 128 -8.85 9.09 -2.79
CA THR A 128 -8.61 7.77 -2.18
C THR A 128 -8.42 6.67 -3.22
N GLY A 129 -9.12 6.75 -4.35
CA GLY A 129 -8.88 5.88 -5.51
C GLY A 129 -7.51 6.10 -6.13
N ALA A 130 -7.11 7.34 -6.39
CA ALA A 130 -5.78 7.65 -6.94
C ALA A 130 -4.65 7.20 -6.00
N VAL A 131 -4.78 7.44 -4.68
CA VAL A 131 -3.82 6.98 -3.67
C VAL A 131 -3.75 5.45 -3.66
N SER A 132 -4.89 4.75 -3.77
CA SER A 132 -4.94 3.29 -3.87
C SER A 132 -4.09 2.79 -5.02
N THR A 133 -4.36 3.26 -6.25
CA THR A 133 -3.63 2.82 -7.45
C THR A 133 -2.13 3.10 -7.32
N VAL A 134 -1.74 4.34 -6.97
CA VAL A 134 -0.33 4.73 -6.89
C VAL A 134 0.42 3.92 -5.83
N SER A 135 -0.17 3.74 -4.65
CA SER A 135 0.50 3.05 -3.54
C SER A 135 0.68 1.55 -3.80
N TRP A 136 -0.33 0.87 -4.34
CA TRP A 136 -0.23 -0.56 -4.70
C TRP A 136 0.80 -0.82 -5.80
N TRP A 137 0.81 -0.01 -6.86
CA TRP A 137 1.83 -0.13 -7.91
C TRP A 137 3.23 0.22 -7.40
N THR A 138 3.36 1.24 -6.55
CA THR A 138 4.64 1.59 -5.93
C THR A 138 5.17 0.43 -5.07
N ALA A 139 4.32 -0.16 -4.22
CA ALA A 139 4.70 -1.31 -3.39
C ALA A 139 5.14 -2.51 -4.25
N ALA A 140 4.41 -2.82 -5.31
CA ALA A 140 4.74 -3.90 -6.24
C ALA A 140 6.09 -3.67 -6.94
N LEU A 141 6.31 -2.45 -7.45
CA LEU A 141 7.56 -2.09 -8.10
C LEU A 141 8.76 -2.16 -7.13
N LEU A 142 8.62 -1.63 -5.92
CA LEU A 142 9.64 -1.74 -4.88
C LEU A 142 9.92 -3.20 -4.49
N GLY A 143 8.89 -4.05 -4.45
CA GLY A 143 9.03 -5.47 -4.16
C GLY A 143 9.84 -6.22 -5.22
N VAL A 144 9.61 -5.94 -6.50
CA VAL A 144 10.28 -6.62 -7.62
C VAL A 144 11.68 -6.06 -7.89
N TRP A 145 11.94 -4.78 -7.60
CA TRP A 145 13.19 -4.14 -7.98
C TRP A 145 14.37 -4.60 -7.11
N VAL A 146 15.19 -5.52 -7.63
CA VAL A 146 16.32 -6.12 -6.89
C VAL A 146 17.49 -5.14 -6.67
N SER A 147 17.74 -4.22 -7.61
CA SER A 147 18.98 -3.42 -7.68
C SER A 147 18.85 -1.95 -7.27
N ALA A 148 17.80 -1.54 -6.56
CA ALA A 148 17.62 -0.14 -6.21
C ALA A 148 18.29 0.21 -4.87
N ASP A 149 19.46 0.86 -4.95
CA ASP A 149 20.12 1.48 -3.79
C ASP A 149 19.35 2.75 -3.37
N PHE A 150 18.22 2.59 -2.69
CA PHE A 150 17.48 3.73 -2.16
C PHE A 150 18.22 4.32 -0.95
N ARG A 151 18.85 5.48 -1.15
CA ARG A 151 19.27 6.35 -0.03
C ARG A 151 18.03 7.02 0.53
N TYR A 152 17.33 6.34 1.43
CA TYR A 152 16.16 6.88 2.12
C TYR A 152 16.60 8.07 2.98
N PRO A 153 16.18 9.30 2.64
CA PRO A 153 16.63 10.43 3.40
C PRO A 153 15.65 10.63 4.57
N TYR A 154 16.22 10.77 5.77
CA TYR A 154 15.60 11.24 7.03
C TYR A 154 14.71 10.25 7.84
N MET A 155 15.33 9.43 8.70
CA MET A 155 15.08 9.39 10.17
C MET A 155 16.18 8.57 10.88
N TYR A 156 17.44 8.79 10.51
CA TYR A 156 18.56 8.35 11.35
C TYR A 156 19.15 9.59 12.02
N PHE A 157 18.88 9.73 13.31
CA PHE A 157 19.79 10.41 14.23
C PHE A 157 21.12 9.63 14.15
N SER A 158 21.97 9.98 13.19
CA SER A 158 23.29 9.37 13.03
C SER A 158 24.27 10.17 13.87
N PRO A 159 24.80 9.65 15.00
CA PRO A 159 26.04 10.20 15.52
C PRO A 159 27.14 9.83 14.54
N CYS A 160 27.57 10.84 13.78
CA CYS A 160 28.96 11.09 13.40
C CYS A 160 29.89 9.87 13.39
N THR A 161 29.71 8.93 12.46
CA THR A 161 30.67 7.81 12.24
C THR A 161 31.35 7.86 10.88
N ARG A 162 30.89 8.70 9.95
CA ARG A 162 31.56 8.90 8.65
C ARG A 162 32.72 9.91 8.65
N CYS A 163 32.89 10.71 9.70
CA CYS A 163 34.03 11.65 9.75
C CYS A 163 35.36 11.02 10.20
N CYS A 164 35.36 9.87 10.89
CA CYS A 164 36.61 9.30 11.40
C CYS A 164 37.43 8.48 10.38
N CYS A 165 36.86 8.11 9.23
CA CYS A 165 37.59 7.31 8.24
C CYS A 165 38.38 8.14 7.19
N SER A 166 38.28 9.48 7.21
CA SER A 166 39.01 10.33 6.26
C SER A 166 40.37 10.84 6.79
N VAL A 167 40.73 10.54 8.04
CA VAL A 167 42.03 10.91 8.65
C VAL A 167 42.81 9.64 8.97
N ALA A 168 43.11 8.83 7.96
CA ALA A 168 44.03 7.69 8.12
C ALA A 168 44.88 7.41 6.88
N SER A 169 44.91 8.31 5.89
CA SER A 169 45.67 8.12 4.65
C SER A 169 46.46 9.36 4.23
N SER A 170 47.37 9.82 5.10
CA SER A 170 48.47 10.70 4.71
C SER A 170 49.79 10.01 5.10
N PRO A 171 50.63 9.58 4.14
CA PRO A 171 51.93 9.00 4.42
C PRO A 171 52.96 10.08 4.86
N PRO A 172 54.02 9.70 5.59
CA PRO A 172 55.03 10.63 6.08
C PRO A 172 55.94 11.11 4.94
N GLY A 173 56.20 12.41 4.91
CA GLY A 173 57.27 13.07 4.16
C GLY A 173 58.14 13.85 5.12
#